data_AF-K2QAN4-F1
#
_entry.id   AF-K2QAN4-F1
#
_cell.length_a   1.000
_cell.length_b   1.000
_cell.length_c   1.000
_cell.angle_alpha   90.00
_cell.angle_beta   90.00
_cell.angle_gamma   90.00
#
_symmetry.space_group_name_H-M   'P 1'
#
loop_
_entity.id
_entity.type
_entity.pdbx_description
1 polymer ?
#
loop_
_entity_poly.entity_id
_entity_poly.type
_entity_poly.pdbx_seq_one_letter_code
_entity_poly.pdbx_strand_id
1 'polypeptide(L)'
;MVSCPNCGTENDENSKFCQSCGQEIIKKPASENIEVNENIEKSSTLLIVLGYILSILGIFSIGILSVISLIIGIVLYRRGGKDKTHGIIIAAISVIILLLVIMAIGGLLVYRAYFYNPV
;
A
#
# COMPACT_ATOMS: atom_id res chain seq x y z
N MET A 1 -4.87 -46.70 15.40
CA MET A 1 -6.21 -46.52 16.01
C MET A 1 -6.26 -45.18 16.73
N VAL A 2 -7.42 -44.52 16.81
CA VAL A 2 -7.59 -43.20 17.48
C VAL A 2 -8.70 -43.27 18.53
N SER A 3 -8.41 -42.81 19.75
CA SER A 3 -9.41 -42.79 20.83
C SER A 3 -10.30 -41.55 20.71
N CYS A 4 -11.61 -41.74 20.86
CA CYS A 4 -12.57 -40.65 20.85
C CYS A 4 -12.40 -39.77 22.10
N PRO A 5 -12.20 -38.44 21.95
CA PRO A 5 -12.04 -37.55 23.09
C PRO A 5 -13.30 -37.38 23.94
N ASN A 6 -14.48 -37.74 23.40
CA ASN A 6 -15.76 -37.57 24.10
C ASN A 6 -16.16 -38.79 24.94
N CYS A 7 -15.95 -40.01 24.43
CA CYS A 7 -16.42 -41.23 25.09
C CYS A 7 -15.32 -42.29 25.33
N GLY A 8 -14.09 -42.03 24.90
CA GLY A 8 -12.94 -42.93 25.08
C GLY A 8 -12.93 -44.17 24.17
N THR A 9 -13.96 -44.38 23.34
CA THR A 9 -14.01 -45.52 22.41
C THR A 9 -12.89 -45.42 21.37
N GLU A 10 -12.18 -46.53 21.13
CA GLU A 10 -11.21 -46.63 20.04
C GLU A 10 -11.92 -46.74 18.68
N ASN A 11 -11.43 -45.96 17.71
CA ASN A 11 -11.92 -45.94 16.34
C ASN A 11 -10.74 -46.18 15.38
N ASP A 12 -11.07 -46.53 14.14
CA ASP A 12 -10.07 -46.61 13.08
C ASP A 12 -9.42 -45.25 12.89
N GLU A 13 -8.14 -45.23 12.50
CA GLU A 13 -7.48 -43.94 12.27
C GLU A 13 -8.28 -43.16 11.26
N ASN A 14 -8.80 -43.74 10.18
CA ASN A 14 -9.54 -43.05 9.12
C ASN A 14 -11.01 -42.74 9.43
N SER A 15 -11.51 -43.09 10.62
CA SER A 15 -12.87 -42.73 11.03
C SER A 15 -13.03 -41.22 11.16
N LYS A 16 -13.96 -40.63 10.40
CA LYS A 16 -14.35 -39.21 10.52
C LYS A 16 -15.22 -38.94 11.75
N PHE A 17 -16.00 -39.92 12.17
CA PHE A 17 -16.89 -39.85 13.34
C PHE A 17 -16.69 -41.09 14.23
N CYS A 18 -16.94 -40.93 15.52
CA CYS A 18 -16.87 -42.00 16.49
C CYS A 18 -18.04 -42.98 16.30
N GLN A 19 -17.73 -44.27 16.21
CA GLN A 19 -18.72 -45.34 15.98
C GLN A 19 -19.69 -45.56 17.16
N SER A 20 -19.36 -45.04 18.34
CA SER A 20 -20.14 -45.24 19.57
C SER A 20 -21.02 -44.03 19.93
N CYS A 21 -20.47 -42.81 19.86
CA CYS A 21 -21.20 -41.60 20.27
C CYS A 21 -21.50 -40.62 19.13
N GLY A 22 -21.01 -40.86 17.91
CA GLY A 22 -21.24 -40.00 16.75
C GLY A 22 -20.40 -38.70 16.70
N GLN A 23 -19.55 -38.43 17.69
CA GLN A 23 -18.68 -37.25 17.72
C GLN A 23 -17.66 -37.25 16.58
N GLU A 24 -17.44 -36.11 15.94
CA GLU A 24 -16.41 -35.94 14.90
C GLU A 24 -14.98 -36.08 15.48
N ILE A 25 -14.13 -36.83 14.77
CA ILE A 25 -12.73 -37.08 15.14
C ILE A 25 -11.86 -36.14 14.29
N ILE A 26 -11.37 -35.05 14.90
CA ILE A 26 -10.57 -34.04 14.20
C ILE A 26 -9.17 -34.60 13.94
N LYS A 27 -8.90 -35.01 12.70
CA LYS A 27 -7.54 -35.29 12.24
C LYS A 27 -6.82 -34.01 11.87
N LYS A 28 -5.68 -33.75 12.51
CA LYS A 28 -4.70 -32.79 11.98
C LYS A 28 -3.94 -33.46 10.83
N PRO A 29 -4.01 -32.97 9.58
CA PRO A 29 -3.28 -33.59 8.48
C PRO A 29 -1.77 -33.44 8.74
N ALA A 30 -1.05 -34.57 8.66
CA ALA A 30 0.39 -34.62 8.70
C ALA A 30 0.97 -33.88 7.48
N SER A 31 2.01 -33.07 7.72
CA SER A 31 2.59 -32.12 6.76
C SER A 31 3.05 -32.79 5.47
N GLU A 32 2.58 -32.23 4.35
CA GLU A 32 3.12 -32.46 3.01
C GLU A 32 4.36 -31.55 2.83
N ASN A 33 5.46 -32.13 2.39
CA ASN A 33 6.75 -31.44 2.20
C ASN A 33 6.64 -30.39 1.08
N ILE A 34 6.95 -29.12 1.38
CA ILE A 34 7.07 -28.06 0.38
C ILE A 34 8.56 -27.73 0.21
N GLU A 35 9.07 -27.94 -1.01
CA GLU A 35 10.39 -27.45 -1.45
C GLU A 35 10.37 -25.92 -1.57
N VAL A 36 11.20 -25.23 -0.79
CA VAL A 36 11.36 -23.77 -0.82
C VAL A 36 12.59 -23.42 -1.65
N ASN A 37 12.40 -22.74 -2.78
CA ASN A 37 13.46 -22.21 -3.63
C ASN A 37 14.08 -20.95 -3.00
N GLU A 38 15.39 -21.03 -2.72
CA GLU A 38 16.22 -20.00 -2.10
C GLU A 38 16.56 -18.88 -3.10
N ASN A 39 15.86 -17.74 -3.01
CA ASN A 39 16.27 -16.47 -3.64
C ASN A 39 15.81 -15.27 -2.80
N ILE A 40 16.21 -15.24 -1.53
CA ILE A 40 15.88 -14.15 -0.59
C ILE A 40 17.17 -13.44 -0.16
N GLU A 41 17.70 -12.56 -1.03
CA GLU A 41 18.65 -11.52 -0.57
C GLU A 41 18.63 -10.25 -1.45
N LYS A 42 18.21 -10.33 -2.73
CA LYS A 42 18.15 -9.16 -3.64
C LYS A 42 16.87 -8.30 -3.53
N SER A 43 16.07 -8.50 -2.48
CA SER A 43 14.79 -7.80 -2.31
C SER A 43 14.98 -6.33 -1.91
N SER A 44 15.97 -6.03 -1.06
CA SER A 44 16.16 -4.68 -0.49
C SER A 44 16.58 -3.65 -1.55
N THR A 45 17.52 -3.98 -2.44
CA THR A 45 17.94 -3.07 -3.52
C THR A 45 16.81 -2.82 -4.52
N LEU A 46 16.01 -3.85 -4.82
CA LEU A 46 14.85 -3.73 -5.71
C LEU A 46 13.80 -2.80 -5.09
N LEU A 47 13.51 -2.96 -3.80
CA LEU A 47 12.58 -2.09 -3.07
C LEU A 47 13.06 -0.63 -3.01
N ILE A 48 14.36 -0.40 -2.82
CA ILE A 48 14.95 0.95 -2.82
C ILE A 48 14.83 1.60 -4.21
N VAL A 49 15.22 0.87 -5.26
CA VAL A 49 15.11 1.35 -6.65
C VAL A 49 13.66 1.62 -7.04
N LEU A 50 12.74 0.73 -6.65
CA LEU A 50 11.30 0.91 -6.87
C LEU A 50 10.77 2.12 -6.11
N GLY A 51 11.25 2.36 -4.88
CA GLY A 51 10.93 3.54 -4.09
C GLY A 51 11.33 4.85 -4.78
N TYR A 52 12.57 4.93 -5.30
CA TYR A 52 13.01 6.11 -6.05
C TYR A 52 12.24 6.31 -7.36
N ILE A 53 11.94 5.25 -8.10
CA ILE A 53 11.15 5.33 -9.34
C ILE A 53 9.75 5.86 -9.04
N LEU A 54 9.07 5.32 -8.02
CA LEU A 54 7.74 5.79 -7.59
C LEU A 54 7.78 7.23 -7.07
N SER A 55 8.86 7.62 -6.38
CA SER A 55 9.04 9.00 -5.90
C SER A 55 9.24 9.98 -7.06
N ILE A 56 10.07 9.64 -8.05
CA ILE A 56 10.31 10.48 -9.25
C ILE A 56 9.04 10.59 -10.10
N LEU A 57 8.33 9.47 -10.32
CA LEU A 57 7.05 9.47 -11.02
C LEU A 57 5.97 10.26 -10.25
N GLY A 58 5.97 10.19 -8.91
CA GLY A 58 5.12 10.99 -8.04
C GLY A 58 5.41 12.49 -8.13
N ILE A 59 6.68 12.88 -8.15
CA ILE A 59 7.13 14.28 -8.29
C ILE A 59 6.68 14.87 -9.63
N PHE A 60 6.74 14.10 -10.71
CA PHE A 60 6.20 14.52 -12.02
C PHE A 60 4.66 14.57 -12.05
N SER A 61 3.99 13.72 -11.26
CA SER A 61 2.53 13.64 -11.22
C SER A 61 1.87 14.76 -10.39
N ILE A 62 2.58 15.35 -9.43
CA ILE A 62 2.07 16.42 -8.55
C ILE A 62 1.65 17.68 -9.34
N GLY A 63 2.33 17.99 -10.45
CA GLY A 63 1.95 19.11 -11.31
C GLY A 63 0.59 18.89 -11.98
N ILE A 64 0.36 17.72 -12.56
CA ILE A 64 -0.90 17.36 -13.24
C ILE A 64 -2.05 17.25 -12.23
N LEU A 65 -1.80 16.67 -11.05
CA LEU A 65 -2.81 16.57 -9.99
C LEU A 65 -3.18 17.95 -9.42
N SER A 66 -2.23 18.89 -9.37
CA SER A 66 -2.48 20.28 -8.96
C SER A 66 -3.44 20.98 -9.92
N VAL A 67 -3.27 20.79 -11.24
CA VAL A 67 -4.17 21.36 -12.25
C VAL A 67 -5.59 20.80 -12.10
N ILE A 68 -5.73 19.48 -11.92
CA ILE A 68 -7.03 18.84 -11.71
C ILE A 68 -7.71 19.37 -10.43
N SER A 69 -6.96 19.50 -9.34
CA SER A 69 -7.46 20.00 -8.06
C SER A 69 -7.90 21.47 -8.15
N LEU A 70 -7.16 22.29 -8.90
CA LEU A 70 -7.52 23.67 -9.18
C LEU A 70 -8.84 23.76 -9.97
N ILE A 71 -9.00 22.93 -11.01
CA ILE A 71 -10.21 22.88 -11.83
C ILE A 71 -11.42 22.49 -10.97
N ILE A 72 -11.30 21.44 -10.15
CA ILE A 72 -12.37 20.99 -9.24
C ILE A 72 -12.70 22.09 -8.21
N GLY A 73 -11.70 22.74 -7.63
CA GLY A 73 -11.88 23.86 -6.71
C GLY A 73 -12.66 25.02 -7.35
N ILE A 74 -12.32 25.40 -8.59
CA ILE A 74 -13.02 26.45 -9.35
C ILE A 74 -14.46 26.04 -9.66
N VAL A 75 -14.70 24.78 -10.05
CA VAL A 75 -16.06 24.28 -10.32
C VAL A 75 -16.93 24.33 -9.07
N LEU A 76 -16.42 23.88 -7.91
CA LEU A 76 -17.14 23.95 -6.64
C LEU A 76 -17.36 25.38 -6.16
N TYR A 77 -16.40 26.28 -6.38
CA TYR A 77 -16.56 27.70 -6.12
C TYR A 77 -17.73 28.31 -6.91
N ARG A 78 -17.84 27.96 -8.20
CA ARG A 78 -18.92 28.42 -9.08
C ARG A 78 -20.28 27.81 -8.78
N ARG A 79 -20.33 26.63 -8.15
CA ARG A 79 -21.59 25.93 -7.80
C ARG A 79 -22.40 26.66 -6.72
N GLY A 80 -21.77 27.51 -5.91
CA GLY A 80 -22.43 28.31 -4.88
C GLY A 80 -22.93 27.49 -3.69
N GLY A 81 -23.63 28.13 -2.75
CA GLY A 81 -24.16 27.45 -1.56
C GLY A 81 -23.10 27.07 -0.52
N LYS A 82 -23.18 25.86 0.05
CA LYS A 82 -22.21 25.33 1.03
C LYS A 82 -20.91 24.85 0.37
N ASP A 83 -20.98 24.50 -0.91
CA ASP A 83 -19.85 23.96 -1.68
C ASP A 83 -18.79 25.04 -1.99
N LYS A 84 -19.17 26.32 -1.97
CA LYS A 84 -18.25 27.46 -2.23
C LYS A 84 -17.08 27.51 -1.25
N THR A 85 -17.34 27.24 0.03
CA THR A 85 -16.32 27.29 1.08
C THR A 85 -15.28 26.19 0.86
N HIS A 86 -15.74 24.99 0.50
CA HIS A 86 -14.87 23.88 0.15
C HIS A 86 -14.09 24.17 -1.14
N GLY A 87 -14.72 24.77 -2.15
CA GLY A 87 -14.05 25.19 -3.38
C GLY A 87 -12.90 26.18 -3.14
N ILE A 88 -13.11 27.20 -2.29
CA ILE A 88 -12.07 28.18 -1.93
C ILE A 88 -10.91 27.49 -1.20
N ILE A 89 -11.20 26.66 -0.20
CA ILE A 89 -10.17 25.97 0.58
C ILE A 89 -9.33 25.06 -0.32
N ILE A 90 -9.97 24.27 -1.20
CA ILE A 90 -9.29 23.37 -2.13
C ILE A 90 -8.40 24.17 -3.10
N ALA A 91 -8.91 25.27 -3.66
CA ALA A 91 -8.13 26.12 -4.56
C ALA A 91 -6.92 26.77 -3.84
N ALA A 92 -7.10 27.26 -2.61
CA ALA A 92 -6.04 27.86 -1.83
C ALA A 92 -4.93 26.84 -1.50
N ILE A 93 -5.30 25.64 -1.05
CA ILE A 93 -4.35 24.55 -0.77
C ILE A 93 -3.57 24.17 -2.03
N SER A 94 -4.26 24.04 -3.18
CA SER A 94 -3.62 23.74 -4.47
C SER A 94 -2.57 24.79 -4.85
N VAL A 95 -2.87 26.08 -4.70
CA VAL A 95 -1.93 27.17 -5.00
C VAL A 95 -0.73 27.14 -4.04
N ILE A 96 -0.96 26.93 -2.74
CA ILE A 96 0.12 26.85 -1.75
C ILE A 96 1.06 25.69 -2.07
N ILE A 97 0.52 24.51 -2.36
CA ILE A 97 1.32 23.33 -2.75
C ILE A 97 2.12 23.62 -4.01
N LEU A 98 1.51 24.25 -5.02
CA LEU A 98 2.21 24.63 -6.25
C LEU A 98 3.40 25.57 -5.97
N LEU A 99 3.21 26.58 -5.12
CA LEU A 99 4.29 27.51 -4.74
C LEU A 99 5.43 26.79 -4.01
N LEU A 100 5.11 25.88 -3.07
CA LEU A 100 6.11 25.09 -2.36
C LEU A 100 6.93 24.22 -3.32
N VAL A 101 6.28 23.61 -4.31
CA VAL A 101 6.95 22.81 -5.34
C VAL A 101 7.87 23.69 -6.20
N ILE A 102 7.41 24.87 -6.62
CA ILE A 102 8.24 25.81 -7.39
C ILE A 102 9.47 26.25 -6.58
N MET A 103 9.30 26.58 -5.29
CA MET A 103 10.43 26.94 -4.44
C MET A 103 11.41 25.78 -4.26
N ALA A 104 10.91 24.55 -4.06
CA ALA A 104 11.76 23.38 -3.91
C ALA A 104 12.58 23.09 -5.19
N ILE A 105 11.93 23.15 -6.36
CA ILE A 105 12.61 22.98 -7.66
C ILE A 105 13.61 24.11 -7.89
N GLY A 106 13.22 25.37 -7.67
CA GLY A 106 14.11 26.52 -7.80
C GLY A 106 15.32 26.42 -6.88
N GLY A 107 15.11 26.05 -5.61
CA GLY A 107 16.19 25.82 -4.65
C GLY A 107 17.13 24.70 -5.08
N LEU A 108 16.60 23.60 -5.62
CA LEU A 108 17.42 22.51 -6.15
C LEU A 108 18.26 22.95 -7.35
N LEU A 109 17.70 23.76 -8.26
CA LEU A 109 18.42 24.29 -9.42
C LEU A 109 19.54 25.25 -8.99
N VAL A 110 19.26 26.16 -8.06
CA VAL A 110 20.27 27.08 -7.50
C VAL A 110 21.37 26.30 -6.79
N TYR A 111 21.00 25.33 -5.96
CA TYR A 111 21.95 24.45 -5.28
C TYR A 111 22.85 23.72 -6.28
N ARG A 112 22.28 23.13 -7.32
CA ARG A 112 23.06 22.48 -8.39
C ARG A 112 23.99 23.45 -9.12
N ALA A 113 23.50 24.61 -9.50
CA ALA A 113 24.29 25.61 -10.20
C ALA A 113 25.47 26.11 -9.36
N TYR A 114 25.28 26.26 -8.05
CA TYR A 114 26.29 26.78 -7.13
C TYR A 114 27.31 25.73 -6.69
N PHE A 115 26.87 24.52 -6.35
CA PHE A 115 27.74 23.49 -5.73
C PHE A 115 28.21 22.41 -6.70
N TYR A 116 27.55 22.23 -7.85
CA TYR A 116 27.79 21.09 -8.76
C TYR A 116 28.28 21.50 -10.15
N ASN A 117 28.60 22.77 -10.36
CA ASN A 117 29.28 23.24 -11.56
C ASN A 117 30.77 23.39 -11.22
N PRO A 118 31.62 22.36 -11.44
CA PRO A 118 33.04 22.50 -11.20
C PRO A 118 33.59 23.53 -12.19
N VAL A 119 34.33 24.50 -11.68
CA VAL A 119 35.13 25.45 -12.48
C VAL A 119 36.12 24.68 -13.35
#